data_AF-A0A496TBX6-F1
#
_entry.id   AF-A0A496TBX6-F1
#
_cell.length_a   1.000
_cell.length_b   1.000
_cell.length_c   1.000
_cell.angle_alpha   90.00
_cell.angle_beta   90.00
_cell.angle_gamma   90.00
#
_symmetry.space_group_name_H-M   'P 1'
#
loop_
_entity.id
_entity.type
_entity.pdbx_description
1 polymer ?
#
loop_
_entity_poly.entity_id
_entity_poly.type
_entity_poly.pdbx_seq_one_letter_code
_entity_poly.pdbx_strand_id
1 'polypeptide(L)'
;MSYEFFIAKRYLKAKRKTGFISLITYISIVGVAVGVAALIIVLSVMNGFEKEVRSRIIGFDAHLRVRTYHNQGMVNYQETMQKIERLDHVVGVCPYIYGKVMIKVGKNVDGMIVKGTDMERITRVSDLGRNLVYGSLKLDSVSVEGSEPTLPGILLGKNLADRLLAFDIGQKVTLISPSGVTNIFTLPSVKQFRLAGIFETGMFEYDDAFGYISIESAQKLMRMGNKVSGLEIRLDDLSHVNSVAQRINSMLGYPYYVLTWFDMHRNLFSWMQLEKWAMFIILSLIIVVAAFNIVSSLIMVVMEKTREIGILKSMGANSRSVMRIFMLEGLVVGGVGAICGSII
;
A
#
# COMPACT_ATOMS: atom_id res chain seq x y z
N MET A 1 -15.12 -19.85 -46.16
CA MET A 1 -14.80 -20.64 -44.93
C MET A 1 -13.92 -21.80 -45.34
N SER A 2 -12.79 -22.02 -44.66
CA SER A 2 -11.92 -23.15 -44.98
C SER A 2 -12.59 -24.47 -44.58
N TYR A 3 -12.35 -25.55 -45.32
CA TYR A 3 -13.00 -26.85 -45.05
C TYR A 3 -12.60 -27.40 -43.66
N GLU A 4 -11.44 -27.01 -43.13
CA GLU A 4 -11.00 -27.39 -41.79
C GLU A 4 -11.96 -26.88 -40.70
N PHE A 5 -12.48 -25.65 -40.83
CA PHE A 5 -13.46 -25.10 -39.89
C PHE A 5 -14.82 -25.81 -39.96
N PHE A 6 -15.25 -26.17 -41.18
CA PHE A 6 -16.48 -26.94 -41.38
C PHE A 6 -16.40 -28.33 -40.72
N ILE A 7 -15.27 -29.02 -40.87
CA ILE A 7 -15.03 -30.32 -40.26
C ILE A 7 -14.91 -30.20 -38.73
N ALA A 8 -14.15 -29.23 -38.22
CA ALA A 8 -14.01 -29.01 -36.78
C ALA A 8 -15.37 -28.75 -36.10
N LYS A 9 -16.21 -27.87 -36.69
CA LYS A 9 -17.56 -27.60 -36.17
C LYS A 9 -18.46 -28.84 -36.21
N ARG A 10 -18.32 -29.69 -37.23
CA ARG A 10 -19.05 -30.95 -37.33
C ARG A 10 -18.61 -31.96 -36.28
N TYR A 11 -17.32 -32.04 -35.97
CA TYR A 11 -16.80 -32.92 -34.92
C TYR A 11 -17.18 -32.47 -33.51
N LEU A 12 -17.27 -31.16 -33.27
CA LEU A 12 -17.81 -30.60 -32.02
C LEU A 12 -19.31 -30.87 -31.83
N LYS A 13 -20.11 -30.85 -32.90
CA LYS A 13 -21.58 -30.97 -32.85
C LYS A 13 -22.09 -32.41 -33.00
N ALA A 14 -21.30 -33.31 -33.57
CA ALA A 14 -21.71 -34.70 -33.76
C ALA A 14 -21.82 -35.43 -32.40
N LYS A 15 -22.94 -36.14 -32.17
CA LYS A 15 -23.11 -37.04 -31.02
C LYS A 15 -21.96 -38.04 -31.02
N ARG A 16 -21.02 -37.89 -30.08
CA ARG A 16 -19.89 -38.81 -29.91
C ARG A 16 -20.43 -40.18 -29.51
N LYS A 17 -19.88 -41.25 -30.11
CA LYS A 17 -20.42 -42.62 -29.97
C LYS A 17 -20.31 -43.17 -28.54
N THR A 18 -19.49 -42.55 -27.69
CA THR A 18 -19.30 -42.92 -26.29
C THR A 18 -19.50 -41.71 -25.37
N GLY A 19 -20.35 -41.83 -24.34
CA GLY A 19 -20.61 -40.73 -23.38
C GLY A 19 -19.40 -40.36 -22.51
N PHE A 20 -18.42 -41.26 -22.41
CA PHE A 20 -17.18 -41.05 -21.63
C PHE A 20 -16.32 -39.91 -22.21
N ILE A 21 -16.32 -39.74 -23.53
CA ILE A 21 -15.48 -38.73 -24.20
C ILE A 21 -16.10 -37.33 -24.10
N SER A 22 -17.43 -37.22 -24.08
CA SER A 22 -18.11 -35.95 -23.75
C SER A 22 -17.88 -35.51 -22.30
N LEU A 23 -17.76 -36.47 -21.37
CA LEU A 23 -17.48 -36.18 -19.96
C LEU A 23 -16.09 -35.55 -19.77
N ILE A 24 -15.07 -36.10 -20.43
CA ILE A 24 -13.70 -35.57 -20.32
C ILE A 24 -13.60 -34.16 -20.90
N THR A 25 -14.21 -33.89 -22.05
CA THR A 25 -14.22 -32.53 -22.61
C THR A 25 -14.95 -31.56 -21.68
N TYR A 26 -16.04 -31.97 -21.03
CA TYR A 26 -16.69 -31.13 -20.02
C TYR A 26 -15.78 -30.85 -18.83
N ILE A 27 -15.08 -31.87 -18.30
CA ILE A 27 -14.10 -31.72 -17.22
C ILE A 27 -12.96 -30.78 -17.63
N SER A 28 -12.47 -30.86 -18.87
CA SER A 28 -11.46 -29.94 -19.41
C SER A 28 -11.98 -28.50 -19.48
N ILE A 29 -13.21 -28.28 -19.98
CA ILE A 29 -13.82 -26.93 -20.05
C ILE A 29 -13.98 -26.36 -18.64
N VAL A 30 -14.52 -27.14 -17.70
CA VAL A 30 -14.69 -26.73 -16.30
C VAL A 30 -13.34 -26.42 -15.65
N GLY A 31 -12.33 -27.27 -15.86
CA GLY A 31 -10.98 -27.04 -15.32
C GLY A 31 -10.36 -25.74 -15.82
N VAL A 32 -10.50 -25.44 -17.11
CA VAL A 32 -10.03 -24.17 -17.69
C VAL A 32 -10.84 -22.99 -17.15
N ALA A 33 -12.18 -23.12 -17.08
CA ALA A 33 -13.04 -22.06 -16.56
C ALA A 33 -12.70 -21.71 -15.11
N VAL A 34 -12.56 -22.72 -14.25
CA VAL A 34 -12.16 -22.53 -12.85
C VAL A 34 -10.77 -21.91 -12.73
N GLY A 35 -9.79 -22.39 -13.53
CA GLY A 35 -8.43 -21.83 -13.51
C GLY A 35 -8.38 -20.36 -13.94
N VAL A 36 -9.11 -19.99 -14.99
CA VAL A 36 -9.19 -18.61 -15.49
C VAL A 36 -9.96 -17.71 -14.51
N ALA A 37 -11.10 -18.17 -13.98
CA ALA A 37 -11.87 -17.44 -12.98
C ALA A 37 -11.03 -17.16 -11.72
N ALA A 38 -10.37 -18.19 -11.19
CA ALA A 38 -9.49 -18.05 -10.04
C ALA A 38 -8.35 -17.05 -10.31
N LEU A 39 -7.72 -17.11 -11.48
CA LEU A 39 -6.67 -16.15 -11.86
C LEU A 39 -7.20 -14.70 -11.83
N ILE A 40 -8.34 -14.45 -12.48
CA ILE A 40 -8.91 -13.11 -12.63
C ILE A 40 -9.38 -12.57 -11.28
N ILE A 41 -10.13 -13.37 -10.51
CA ILE A 41 -10.66 -12.98 -9.20
C ILE A 41 -9.51 -12.63 -8.27
N VAL A 42 -8.51 -13.52 -8.16
CA VAL A 42 -7.39 -13.33 -7.24
C VAL A 42 -6.57 -12.09 -7.63
N LEU A 43 -6.26 -11.92 -8.92
CA LEU A 43 -5.50 -10.76 -9.38
C LEU A 43 -6.28 -9.45 -9.19
N SER A 44 -7.59 -9.46 -9.42
CA SER A 44 -8.47 -8.31 -9.21
C SER A 44 -8.55 -7.92 -7.74
N VAL A 45 -8.75 -8.89 -6.84
CA VAL A 45 -8.76 -8.66 -5.39
C VAL A 45 -7.42 -8.10 -4.94
N MET A 46 -6.30 -8.67 -5.38
CA MET A 46 -4.97 -8.16 -5.02
C MET A 46 -4.73 -6.75 -5.52
N ASN A 47 -5.09 -6.44 -6.77
CA ASN A 47 -4.97 -5.09 -7.31
C ASN A 47 -5.86 -4.08 -6.58
N GLY A 48 -7.09 -4.48 -6.22
CA GLY A 48 -8.02 -3.67 -5.45
C GLY A 48 -7.52 -3.39 -4.04
N PHE A 49 -7.05 -4.44 -3.35
CA PHE A 49 -6.42 -4.34 -2.04
C PHE A 49 -5.18 -3.42 -2.08
N GLU A 50 -4.31 -3.59 -3.08
CA GLU A 50 -3.13 -2.73 -3.24
C GLU A 50 -3.50 -1.26 -3.38
N LYS A 51 -4.53 -0.98 -4.19
CA LYS A 51 -5.05 0.38 -4.39
C LYS A 51 -5.62 0.97 -3.10
N GLU A 52 -6.40 0.19 -2.36
CA GLU A 52 -6.99 0.62 -1.09
C GLU A 52 -5.90 0.94 -0.06
N VAL A 53 -4.97 0.00 0.17
CA VAL A 53 -3.84 0.19 1.10
C VAL A 53 -3.02 1.43 0.71
N ARG A 54 -2.69 1.58 -0.59
CA ARG A 54 -1.96 2.74 -1.09
C ARG A 54 -2.71 4.04 -0.81
N SER A 55 -4.01 4.09 -1.05
CA SER A 55 -4.82 5.31 -0.84
C SER A 55 -4.86 5.72 0.64
N ARG A 56 -4.96 4.76 1.57
CA ARG A 56 -4.96 5.03 3.01
C ARG A 56 -3.62 5.56 3.53
N ILE A 57 -2.52 5.00 3.04
CA ILE A 57 -1.17 5.45 3.42
C ILE A 57 -0.91 6.88 2.95
N ILE A 58 -1.32 7.20 1.72
CA ILE A 58 -1.04 8.51 1.12
C ILE A 58 -1.91 9.62 1.70
N GLY A 59 -3.16 9.35 2.10
CA GLY A 59 -4.03 10.37 2.68
C GLY A 59 -3.50 10.93 4.02
N PHE A 60 -2.73 10.14 4.76
CA PHE A 60 -2.28 10.53 6.09
C PHE A 60 -0.85 11.11 6.14
N ASP A 61 0.09 10.55 5.37
CA ASP A 61 1.50 10.98 5.39
C ASP A 61 1.80 11.98 4.27
N ALA A 62 2.90 12.71 4.41
CA ALA A 62 3.33 13.66 3.39
C ALA A 62 3.77 12.94 2.10
N HIS A 63 3.52 13.55 0.94
CA HIS A 63 3.90 12.98 -0.36
C HIS A 63 5.43 12.92 -0.52
N LEU A 64 6.13 13.94 -0.01
CA LEU A 64 7.58 14.04 0.01
C LEU A 64 8.08 14.48 1.39
N ARG A 65 9.29 14.05 1.74
CA ARG A 65 9.96 14.44 2.99
C ARG A 65 11.41 14.80 2.71
N VAL A 66 11.80 16.03 3.05
CA VAL A 66 13.19 16.49 2.95
C VAL A 66 13.88 16.21 4.28
N ARG A 67 15.00 15.50 4.24
CA ARG A 67 15.83 15.21 5.43
C ARG A 67 17.28 15.58 5.19
N THR A 68 18.05 15.64 6.26
CA THR A 68 19.51 15.77 6.19
C THR A 68 20.19 14.41 6.34
N TYR A 69 21.29 14.20 5.62
CA TYR A 69 22.15 13.04 5.82
C TYR A 69 22.62 12.94 7.28
N HIS A 70 22.80 11.72 7.76
CA HIS A 70 23.20 11.41 9.15
C HIS A 70 22.28 11.98 10.24
N ASN A 71 21.06 12.41 9.90
CA ASN A 71 20.06 12.91 10.84
C ASN A 71 20.56 14.10 11.69
N GLN A 72 21.40 14.98 11.11
CA GLN A 72 22.02 16.11 11.81
C GLN A 72 21.04 17.25 12.17
N GLY A 73 19.79 17.13 11.73
CA GLY A 73 18.76 18.15 11.80
C GLY A 73 18.97 19.26 10.77
N MET A 74 17.91 20.02 10.50
CA MET A 74 17.88 21.14 9.56
C MET A 74 17.82 22.44 10.36
N VAL A 75 18.82 23.31 10.21
CA VAL A 75 18.91 24.60 10.94
C VAL A 75 18.06 25.67 10.24
N ASN A 76 18.32 25.95 8.97
CA ASN A 76 17.65 27.02 8.21
C ASN A 76 16.38 26.53 7.50
N TYR A 77 15.56 25.77 8.23
CA TYR A 77 14.38 25.12 7.64
C TYR A 77 13.35 26.13 7.10
N GLN A 78 13.26 27.33 7.67
CA GLN A 78 12.34 28.37 7.23
C GLN A 78 12.66 28.88 5.82
N GLU A 79 13.94 29.14 5.52
CA GLU A 79 14.38 29.57 4.19
C GLU A 79 14.19 28.45 3.16
N THR A 80 14.59 27.22 3.52
CA THR A 80 14.39 26.03 2.69
C THR A 80 12.91 25.79 2.39
N MET A 81 12.04 25.94 3.39
CA MET A 81 10.60 25.82 3.26
C MET A 81 10.05 26.83 2.25
N GLN A 82 10.41 28.11 2.36
CA GLN A 82 9.97 29.14 1.42
C GLN A 82 10.41 28.88 -0.03
N LYS A 83 11.61 28.30 -0.23
CA LYS A 83 12.08 27.91 -1.57
C LYS A 83 11.23 26.78 -2.15
N ILE A 84 10.87 25.79 -1.34
CA ILE A 84 10.05 24.64 -1.77
C ILE A 84 8.61 25.06 -2.04
N GLU A 85 8.04 25.95 -1.22
CA GLU A 85 6.67 26.47 -1.40
C GLU A 85 6.46 27.19 -2.74
N ARG A 86 7.53 27.71 -3.36
CA ARG A 86 7.48 28.38 -4.66
C ARG A 86 7.53 27.42 -5.85
N LEU A 87 7.71 26.13 -5.62
CA LEU A 87 7.72 25.14 -6.69
C LEU A 87 6.30 24.86 -7.17
N ASP A 88 6.15 24.70 -8.48
CA ASP A 88 4.91 24.22 -9.09
C ASP A 88 4.51 22.87 -8.47
N HIS A 89 3.20 22.63 -8.35
CA HIS A 89 2.60 21.42 -7.79
C HIS A 89 2.73 21.24 -6.27
N VAL A 90 3.44 22.13 -5.55
CA VAL A 90 3.51 22.08 -4.08
C VAL A 90 2.29 22.79 -3.47
N VAL A 91 1.47 22.03 -2.75
CA VAL A 91 0.26 22.55 -2.06
C VAL A 91 0.57 23.08 -0.67
N GLY A 92 1.54 22.47 0.02
CA GLY A 92 1.92 22.89 1.36
C GLY A 92 3.22 22.27 1.81
N VAL A 93 3.90 22.98 2.71
CA VAL A 93 5.12 22.53 3.36
C VAL A 93 5.00 22.78 4.87
N CYS A 94 5.40 21.80 5.66
CA CYS A 94 5.35 21.86 7.12
C CYS A 94 6.66 21.35 7.73
N PRO A 95 7.27 22.06 8.68
CA PRO A 95 8.37 21.51 9.45
C PRO A 95 7.91 20.39 10.37
N TYR A 96 8.78 19.41 10.57
CA TYR A 96 8.51 18.36 11.53
C TYR A 96 9.75 17.95 12.33
N ILE A 97 9.52 17.53 13.56
CA ILE A 97 10.45 16.82 14.42
C ILE A 97 9.88 15.44 14.67
N TYR A 98 10.72 14.43 14.52
CA TYR A 98 10.35 13.04 14.71
C TYR A 98 11.28 12.42 15.73
N GLY A 99 10.72 11.82 16.79
CA GLY A 99 11.52 11.11 17.77
C GLY A 99 10.71 10.13 18.61
N LYS A 100 11.39 9.10 19.11
CA LYS A 100 10.81 8.09 20.00
C LYS A 100 10.96 8.55 21.44
N VAL A 101 9.88 8.48 22.21
CA VAL A 101 9.83 8.84 23.63
C VAL A 101 9.08 7.76 24.40
N MET A 102 9.22 7.79 25.73
CA MET A 102 8.27 7.12 26.61
C MET A 102 7.19 8.12 27.00
N ILE A 103 5.95 7.64 27.10
CA ILE A 103 4.80 8.39 27.57
C ILE A 103 4.30 7.75 28.86
N LYS A 104 3.95 8.59 29.84
CA LYS A 104 3.42 8.18 31.14
C LYS A 104 2.14 8.95 31.46
N VAL A 105 1.09 8.21 31.80
CA VAL A 105 -0.20 8.73 32.26
C VAL A 105 -0.58 8.00 33.56
N GLY A 106 -0.58 8.73 34.68
CA GLY A 106 -0.77 8.12 36.00
C GLY A 106 0.31 7.05 36.30
N LYS A 107 -0.10 5.78 36.35
CA LYS A 107 0.77 4.61 36.54
C LYS A 107 1.12 3.89 35.23
N ASN A 108 0.42 4.19 34.14
CA ASN A 108 0.60 3.54 32.85
C ASN A 108 1.78 4.18 32.11
N VAL A 109 2.63 3.34 31.51
CA VAL A 109 3.80 3.75 30.73
C VAL A 109 3.82 2.98 29.42
N ASP A 110 4.10 3.67 28.34
CA ASP A 110 4.25 3.06 27.01
C ASP A 110 5.34 3.78 26.19
N GLY A 111 5.72 3.20 25.05
CA GLY A 111 6.51 3.85 24.02
C GLY A 111 5.63 4.60 23.03
N MET A 112 6.08 5.76 22.57
CA MET A 112 5.37 6.57 21.59
C MET A 112 6.35 7.26 20.64
N ILE A 113 5.94 7.42 19.39
CA ILE A 113 6.58 8.31 18.43
C ILE A 113 5.94 9.69 18.55
N VAL A 114 6.74 10.67 18.94
CA VAL A 114 6.33 12.08 18.94
C VAL A 114 6.62 12.68 17.58
N LYS A 115 5.59 13.30 16.99
CA LYS A 115 5.70 14.18 15.84
C LYS A 115 5.46 15.63 16.27
N GLY A 116 6.54 16.38 16.39
CA GLY A 116 6.51 17.83 16.59
C GLY A 116 6.23 18.54 15.28
N THR A 117 5.25 19.41 15.21
CA THR A 117 4.87 20.05 13.94
C THR A 117 4.23 21.41 14.18
N ASP A 118 4.11 22.19 13.12
CA ASP A 118 3.42 23.47 13.12
C ASP A 118 1.91 23.20 12.94
N MET A 119 1.12 23.54 13.96
CA MET A 119 -0.33 23.24 14.01
C MET A 119 -1.14 24.05 13.01
N GLU A 120 -0.65 25.21 12.57
CA GLU A 120 -1.33 26.01 11.55
C GLU A 120 -1.09 25.41 10.16
N ARG A 121 0.15 24.93 9.92
CA ARG A 121 0.56 24.40 8.61
C ARG A 121 0.19 22.94 8.40
N ILE A 122 0.08 22.13 9.47
CA ILE A 122 -0.16 20.68 9.34
C ILE A 122 -1.42 20.35 8.54
N THR A 123 -2.48 21.15 8.69
CA THR A 123 -3.74 20.98 7.95
C THR A 123 -3.59 21.09 6.43
N ARG A 124 -2.50 21.72 5.94
CA ARG A 124 -2.19 21.82 4.52
C ARG A 124 -1.43 20.62 3.99
N VAL A 125 -0.77 19.85 4.86
CA VAL A 125 0.10 18.72 4.47
C VAL A 125 -0.41 17.36 4.90
N SER A 126 -1.35 17.27 5.84
CA SER A 126 -1.98 16.02 6.26
C SER A 126 -3.46 16.20 6.61
N ASP A 127 -4.21 15.10 6.56
CA ASP A 127 -5.61 15.04 6.97
C ASP A 127 -5.80 14.94 8.50
N LEU A 128 -4.78 15.21 9.32
CA LEU A 128 -4.84 15.11 10.79
C LEU A 128 -6.03 15.87 11.39
N GLY A 129 -6.34 17.06 10.88
CA GLY A 129 -7.46 17.86 11.37
C GLY A 129 -8.83 17.24 11.10
N ARG A 130 -8.98 16.46 10.02
CA ARG A 130 -10.22 15.75 9.68
C ARG A 130 -10.39 14.47 10.50
N ASN A 131 -9.29 13.91 10.96
CA ASN A 131 -9.21 12.66 11.71
C ASN A 131 -9.28 12.87 13.24
N LEU A 132 -9.56 14.09 13.69
CA LEU A 132 -9.71 14.37 15.11
C LEU A 132 -11.07 13.86 15.60
N VAL A 133 -11.05 12.92 16.54
CA VAL A 133 -12.27 12.35 17.14
C VAL A 133 -12.78 13.26 18.25
N TYR A 134 -11.86 13.78 19.07
CA TYR A 134 -12.19 14.61 20.23
C TYR A 134 -11.09 15.64 20.51
N GLY A 135 -11.46 16.82 21.02
CA GLY A 135 -10.53 17.87 21.43
C GLY A 135 -10.23 18.94 20.39
N SER A 136 -9.04 19.56 20.45
CA SER A 136 -8.66 20.64 19.54
C SER A 136 -7.19 20.59 19.10
N LEU A 137 -6.89 21.14 17.93
CA LEU A 137 -5.52 21.29 17.42
C LEU A 137 -4.72 22.41 18.11
N LYS A 138 -5.30 23.15 19.06
CA LYS A 138 -4.61 24.22 19.78
C LYS A 138 -3.75 23.62 20.88
N LEU A 139 -2.46 23.43 20.60
CA LEU A 139 -1.52 22.76 21.50
C LEU A 139 -0.58 23.70 22.27
N ASP A 140 -0.61 25.00 22.01
CA ASP A 140 0.34 25.94 22.64
C ASP A 140 0.10 26.07 24.15
N SER A 141 -1.17 26.09 24.55
CA SER A 141 -1.59 26.06 25.94
C SER A 141 -2.94 25.40 26.08
N VAL A 142 -3.00 24.35 26.91
CA VAL A 142 -4.26 23.73 27.33
C VAL A 142 -4.53 24.19 28.76
N SER A 143 -5.43 25.14 28.92
CA SER A 143 -5.93 25.58 30.22
C SER A 143 -7.09 24.68 30.67
N VAL A 144 -7.07 24.32 31.94
CA VAL A 144 -8.22 23.72 32.63
C VAL A 144 -8.61 24.73 33.72
N GLU A 145 -9.89 25.07 33.81
CA GLU A 145 -10.39 25.96 34.85
C GLU A 145 -9.92 25.48 36.24
N GLY A 146 -9.33 26.38 37.03
CA GLY A 146 -8.79 26.07 38.36
C GLY A 146 -7.43 25.36 38.41
N SER A 147 -6.73 25.19 37.27
CA SER A 147 -5.44 24.50 37.22
C SER A 147 -4.30 25.38 36.69
N GLU A 148 -3.52 25.99 37.58
CA GLU A 148 -2.18 26.49 37.24
C GLU A 148 -1.11 25.42 37.52
N PRO A 149 -0.07 25.27 36.66
CA PRO A 149 0.25 26.07 35.47
C PRO A 149 -0.41 25.56 34.16
N THR A 150 -0.51 26.46 33.17
CA THR A 150 -0.78 26.12 31.76
C THR A 150 0.36 25.25 31.21
N LEU A 151 -0.01 24.10 30.64
CA LEU A 151 0.92 23.15 30.05
C LEU A 151 0.67 23.05 28.53
N PRO A 152 1.70 22.74 27.74
CA PRO A 152 1.53 22.47 26.32
C PRO A 152 0.63 21.24 26.11
N GLY A 153 -0.13 21.27 25.02
CA GLY A 153 -1.03 20.22 24.60
C GLY A 153 -0.32 19.06 23.90
N ILE A 154 -0.91 17.87 23.98
CA ILE A 154 -0.56 16.71 23.18
C ILE A 154 -1.83 16.09 22.57
N LEU A 155 -1.75 15.69 21.31
CA LEU A 155 -2.73 14.81 20.68
C LEU A 155 -2.22 13.38 20.70
N LEU A 156 -3.08 12.42 21.00
CA LEU A 156 -2.74 10.99 21.00
C LEU A 156 -3.57 10.23 19.97
N GLY A 157 -2.99 9.20 19.38
CA GLY A 157 -3.75 8.22 18.63
C GLY A 157 -4.73 7.48 19.54
N LYS A 158 -5.90 7.12 19.03
CA LYS A 158 -6.98 6.49 19.79
C LYS A 158 -6.54 5.23 20.54
N ASN A 159 -5.90 4.28 19.86
CA ASN A 159 -5.48 3.02 20.50
C ASN A 159 -4.41 3.25 21.59
N LEU A 160 -3.51 4.21 21.37
CA LEU A 160 -2.53 4.61 22.38
C LEU A 160 -3.20 5.25 23.60
N ALA A 161 -4.17 6.15 23.37
CA ALA A 161 -4.94 6.79 24.44
C ALA A 161 -5.72 5.76 25.26
N ASP A 162 -6.35 4.78 24.61
CA ASP A 162 -7.08 3.68 25.25
C ASP A 162 -6.17 2.84 26.16
N ARG A 163 -4.97 2.45 25.68
CA ARG A 163 -3.99 1.71 26.48
C ARG A 163 -3.50 2.49 27.70
N LEU A 164 -3.32 3.79 27.54
CA LEU A 164 -2.83 4.67 28.61
C LEU A 164 -3.92 5.08 29.59
N LEU A 165 -5.19 4.80 29.28
CA LEU A 165 -6.38 5.31 29.99
C LEU A 165 -6.38 6.85 30.01
N ALA A 166 -6.07 7.45 28.85
CA ALA A 166 -5.97 8.88 28.65
C ALA A 166 -7.22 9.42 27.94
N PHE A 167 -8.32 9.58 28.67
CA PHE A 167 -9.63 9.94 28.09
C PHE A 167 -10.03 11.40 28.30
N ASP A 168 -9.53 12.02 29.37
CA ASP A 168 -10.00 13.34 29.79
C ASP A 168 -9.14 14.45 29.19
N ILE A 169 -9.76 15.39 28.46
CA ILE A 169 -9.06 16.61 28.02
C ILE A 169 -8.52 17.34 29.25
N GLY A 170 -7.26 17.75 29.16
CA GLY A 170 -6.55 18.40 30.25
C GLY A 170 -5.83 17.44 31.19
N GLN A 171 -6.00 16.12 31.06
CA GLN A 171 -5.28 15.12 31.84
C GLN A 171 -3.76 15.27 31.65
N LYS A 172 -3.00 15.19 32.74
CA LYS A 172 -1.54 15.36 32.70
C LYS A 172 -0.88 14.12 32.11
N VAL A 173 -0.01 14.36 31.14
CA VAL A 173 0.80 13.37 30.45
C VAL A 173 2.27 13.74 30.60
N THR A 174 3.13 12.79 30.92
CA THR A 174 4.59 13.03 31.02
C THR A 174 5.30 12.33 29.88
N LEU A 175 6.11 13.08 29.13
CA LEU A 175 6.98 12.54 28.08
C LEU A 175 8.43 12.48 28.57
N ILE A 176 9.10 11.39 28.26
CA ILE A 176 10.49 11.13 28.61
C ILE A 176 11.24 10.80 27.33
N SER A 177 12.14 11.68 26.90
CA SER A 177 12.98 11.47 25.73
C SER A 177 14.40 11.04 26.15
N PRO A 178 14.90 9.90 25.65
CA PRO A 178 16.30 9.53 25.78
C PRO A 178 17.20 10.28 24.77
N SER A 179 16.63 11.10 23.89
CA SER A 179 17.42 11.85 22.89
C SER A 179 18.36 12.85 23.55
N GLY A 180 19.62 12.83 23.15
CA GLY A 180 20.67 13.66 23.74
C GLY A 180 21.26 13.10 25.05
N VAL A 181 20.93 11.85 25.42
CA VAL A 181 21.68 11.09 26.42
C VAL A 181 22.90 10.49 25.73
N THR A 182 24.08 11.06 25.98
CA THR A 182 25.35 10.57 25.40
C THR A 182 26.11 9.68 26.36
N ASN A 183 25.94 9.87 27.66
CA ASN A 183 26.63 9.15 28.73
C ASN A 183 25.70 8.90 29.95
N ILE A 184 26.14 8.07 30.90
CA ILE A 184 25.41 7.79 32.15
C ILE A 184 25.10 9.04 33.00
N PHE A 185 25.86 10.13 32.83
CA PHE A 185 25.66 11.38 33.56
C PHE A 185 24.63 12.33 32.93
N THR A 186 24.24 12.10 31.67
CA THR A 186 23.25 12.93 30.99
C THR A 186 21.85 12.38 31.26
N LEU A 187 21.06 13.11 32.06
CA LEU A 187 19.68 12.73 32.35
C LEU A 187 18.78 12.86 31.11
N PRO A 188 17.79 11.97 30.95
CA PRO A 188 16.79 12.08 29.90
C PRO A 188 15.97 13.37 30.06
N SER A 189 15.45 13.87 28.94
CA SER A 189 14.58 15.05 28.94
C SER A 189 13.18 14.65 29.39
N VAL A 190 12.68 15.23 30.48
CA VAL A 190 11.33 14.96 31.01
C VAL A 190 10.50 16.24 30.90
N LYS A 191 9.34 16.16 30.24
CA LYS A 191 8.42 17.28 30.05
C LYS A 191 6.98 16.85 30.31
N GLN A 192 6.19 17.75 30.90
CA GLN A 192 4.78 17.55 31.16
C GLN A 192 3.92 18.25 30.10
N PHE A 193 2.87 17.57 29.70
CA PHE A 193 1.88 17.99 28.71
C PHE A 193 0.48 17.74 29.27
N ARG A 194 -0.53 18.29 28.58
CA ARG A 194 -1.94 17.96 28.82
C ARG A 194 -2.56 17.38 27.57
N LEU A 195 -3.39 16.36 27.73
CA LEU A 195 -4.16 15.81 26.62
C LEU A 195 -5.06 16.90 26.03
N ALA A 196 -4.85 17.26 24.77
CA ALA A 196 -5.62 18.26 24.05
C ALA A 196 -6.70 17.63 23.17
N GLY A 197 -6.50 16.37 22.78
CA GLY A 197 -7.40 15.65 21.90
C GLY A 197 -6.88 14.27 21.49
N ILE A 198 -7.75 13.52 20.84
CA ILE A 198 -7.52 12.17 20.34
C ILE A 198 -7.85 12.13 18.85
N PHE A 199 -6.98 11.51 18.06
CA PHE A 199 -7.19 11.31 16.63
C PHE A 199 -7.31 9.83 16.27
N GLU A 200 -8.04 9.54 15.19
CA GLU A 200 -8.21 8.21 14.61
C GLU A 200 -8.08 8.30 13.09
N THR A 201 -7.02 7.71 12.57
CA THR A 201 -6.66 7.72 11.15
C THR A 201 -7.23 6.52 10.41
N GLY A 202 -7.63 5.48 11.16
CA GLY A 202 -8.02 4.19 10.61
C GLY A 202 -6.81 3.32 10.21
N MET A 203 -5.59 3.78 10.49
CA MET A 203 -4.36 3.01 10.35
C MET A 203 -3.80 2.68 11.73
N PHE A 204 -3.72 1.39 12.02
CA PHE A 204 -3.33 0.88 13.33
C PHE A 204 -1.97 1.44 13.77
N GLU A 205 -0.96 1.47 12.89
CA GLU A 205 0.40 1.92 13.23
C GLU A 205 0.46 3.38 13.71
N TYR A 206 -0.45 4.23 13.22
CA TYR A 206 -0.51 5.65 13.62
C TYR A 206 -1.37 5.83 14.87
N ASP A 207 -2.52 5.18 14.91
CA ASP A 207 -3.45 5.26 16.03
C ASP A 207 -2.88 4.62 17.31
N ASP A 208 -1.94 3.68 17.15
CA ASP A 208 -1.32 2.92 18.22
C ASP A 208 -0.02 3.52 18.77
N ALA A 209 0.71 4.29 17.98
CA ALA A 209 2.08 4.69 18.35
C ALA A 209 2.36 6.19 18.24
N PHE A 210 1.51 7.01 17.61
CA PHE A 210 1.83 8.42 17.37
C PHE A 210 1.18 9.36 18.38
N GLY A 211 1.92 10.41 18.73
CA GLY A 211 1.40 11.60 19.39
C GLY A 211 1.94 12.88 18.76
N TYR A 212 1.12 13.92 18.70
CA TYR A 212 1.47 15.21 18.11
C TYR A 212 1.61 16.29 19.19
N ILE A 213 2.67 17.09 19.07
CA ILE A 213 2.92 18.27 19.91
C ILE A 213 3.40 19.45 19.06
N SER A 214 3.42 20.66 19.62
CA SER A 214 3.95 21.83 18.93
C SER A 214 5.44 21.64 18.57
N ILE A 215 5.87 22.26 17.47
CA ILE A 215 7.26 22.16 17.00
C ILE A 215 8.24 22.68 18.07
N GLU A 216 7.91 23.75 18.80
CA GLU A 216 8.73 24.32 19.87
C GLU A 216 8.83 23.38 21.06
N SER A 217 7.73 22.70 21.40
CA SER A 217 7.70 21.72 22.48
C SER A 217 8.56 20.51 22.13
N ALA A 218 8.53 20.06 20.88
CA ALA A 218 9.38 18.98 20.38
C ALA A 218 10.87 19.37 20.34
N GLN A 219 11.20 20.60 19.94
CA GLN A 219 12.58 21.11 19.98
C GLN A 219 13.16 21.07 21.39
N LYS A 220 12.38 21.51 22.39
CA LYS A 220 12.75 21.47 23.81
C LYS A 220 12.85 20.05 24.34
N LEU A 221 11.90 19.17 23.98
CA LEU A 221 11.89 17.78 24.42
C LEU A 221 13.09 17.00 23.87
N MET A 222 13.42 17.18 22.59
CA MET A 222 14.46 16.45 21.87
C MET A 222 15.85 17.12 21.92
N ARG A 223 15.98 18.27 22.61
CA ARG A 223 17.22 19.07 22.70
C ARG A 223 17.78 19.47 21.33
N MET A 224 16.90 19.81 20.39
CA MET A 224 17.30 20.14 19.01
C MET A 224 17.65 21.63 18.80
N GLY A 225 17.46 22.47 19.81
CA GLY A 225 17.57 23.92 19.65
C GLY A 225 16.61 24.41 18.56
N ASN A 226 17.08 25.22 17.62
CA ASN A 226 16.27 25.70 16.49
C ASN A 226 16.23 24.73 15.30
N LYS A 227 16.76 23.51 15.44
CA LYS A 227 16.74 22.52 14.36
C LYS A 227 15.42 21.78 14.30
N VAL A 228 15.09 21.28 13.10
CA VAL A 228 13.99 20.33 12.87
C VAL A 228 14.51 19.04 12.24
N SER A 229 13.74 17.95 12.28
CA SER A 229 14.16 16.69 11.63
C SER A 229 14.10 16.78 10.11
N GLY A 230 13.20 17.60 9.57
CA GLY A 230 13.04 17.82 8.15
C GLY A 230 11.81 18.65 7.81
N LEU A 231 11.44 18.62 6.53
CA LEU A 231 10.23 19.24 6.00
C LEU A 231 9.35 18.16 5.36
N GLU A 232 8.06 18.25 5.61
CA GLU A 232 7.01 17.46 4.96
C GLU A 232 6.31 18.29 3.91
N ILE A 233 6.06 17.69 2.75
CA ILE A 233 5.55 18.39 1.58
C ILE A 233 4.37 17.61 1.02
N ARG A 234 3.28 18.32 0.73
CA ARG A 234 2.13 17.78 0.00
C ARG A 234 2.07 18.37 -1.40
N LEU A 235 1.79 17.49 -2.36
CA LEU A 235 1.62 17.84 -3.77
C LEU A 235 0.14 17.83 -4.17
N ASP A 236 -0.17 18.48 -5.28
CA ASP A 236 -1.51 18.47 -5.89
C ASP A 236 -1.89 17.09 -6.45
N ASP A 237 -0.93 16.40 -7.05
CA ASP A 237 -1.03 15.08 -7.63
C ASP A 237 0.23 14.26 -7.34
N LEU A 238 0.03 12.97 -7.10
CA LEU A 238 1.07 11.98 -6.86
C LEU A 238 1.88 11.67 -8.12
N SER A 239 1.34 11.94 -9.30
CA SER A 239 2.05 11.79 -10.57
C SER A 239 3.32 12.66 -10.64
N HIS A 240 3.33 13.80 -9.94
CA HIS A 240 4.44 14.75 -9.88
C HIS A 240 5.50 14.41 -8.80
N VAL A 241 5.31 13.36 -8.00
CA VAL A 241 6.21 13.01 -6.89
C VAL A 241 7.67 12.89 -7.34
N ASN A 242 7.92 12.15 -8.42
CA ASN A 242 9.29 11.90 -8.88
C ASN A 242 9.94 13.15 -9.48
N SER A 243 9.20 13.93 -10.28
CA SER A 243 9.73 15.15 -10.91
C SER A 243 10.02 16.24 -9.88
N VAL A 244 9.11 16.46 -8.93
CA VAL A 244 9.28 17.43 -7.85
C VAL A 244 10.40 17.00 -6.90
N ALA A 245 10.49 15.70 -6.55
CA ALA A 245 11.57 15.19 -5.72
C ALA A 245 12.95 15.42 -6.36
N GLN A 246 13.09 15.15 -7.66
CA GLN A 246 14.33 15.42 -8.39
C GLN A 246 14.65 16.92 -8.39
N ARG A 247 13.66 17.78 -8.65
CA ARG A 247 13.85 19.24 -8.65
C ARG A 247 14.30 19.76 -7.29
N ILE A 248 13.72 19.28 -6.20
CA ILE A 248 14.12 19.65 -4.84
C ILE A 248 15.54 19.14 -4.53
N ASN A 249 15.87 17.90 -4.90
CA ASN A 249 17.22 17.35 -4.73
C ASN A 249 18.27 18.17 -5.49
N SER A 250 18.00 18.56 -6.74
CA SER A 250 18.91 19.41 -7.52
C SER A 250 19.02 20.83 -6.98
N MET A 251 17.93 21.39 -6.43
CA MET A 251 17.91 22.74 -5.87
C MET A 251 18.66 22.83 -4.53
N LEU A 252 18.45 21.86 -3.63
CA LEU A 252 19.01 21.91 -2.28
C LEU A 252 20.40 21.29 -2.20
N GLY A 253 20.66 20.21 -2.95
CA GLY A 253 21.92 19.47 -2.91
C GLY A 253 22.28 18.94 -1.52
N TYR A 254 23.54 18.52 -1.36
CA TYR A 254 24.08 18.11 -0.06
C TYR A 254 24.02 19.26 0.96
N PRO A 255 23.61 19.05 2.23
CA PRO A 255 23.41 17.76 2.91
C PRO A 255 21.96 17.25 2.89
N TYR A 256 21.12 17.74 1.99
CA TYR A 256 19.71 17.38 1.92
C TYR A 256 19.47 16.24 0.95
N TYR A 257 18.44 15.45 1.25
CA TYR A 257 17.88 14.48 0.32
C TYR A 257 16.37 14.37 0.52
N VAL A 258 15.69 14.03 -0.57
CA VAL A 258 14.23 13.85 -0.59
C VAL A 258 13.89 12.37 -0.52
N LEU A 259 12.95 12.02 0.36
CA LEU A 259 12.28 10.74 0.39
C LEU A 259 10.87 10.91 -0.17
N THR A 260 10.47 9.98 -1.03
CA THR A 260 9.07 9.89 -1.49
C THR A 260 8.24 9.05 -0.53
N TRP A 261 6.92 9.20 -0.57
CA TRP A 261 6.00 8.33 0.17
C TRP A 261 6.22 6.83 -0.10
N PHE A 262 6.67 6.48 -1.32
CA PHE A 262 7.06 5.12 -1.69
C PHE A 262 8.33 4.67 -0.96
N ASP A 263 9.36 5.54 -0.88
CA ASP A 263 10.61 5.22 -0.18
C ASP A 263 10.38 5.00 1.32
N MET A 264 9.47 5.77 1.92
CA MET A 264 9.14 5.67 3.34
C MET A 264 8.49 4.33 3.71
N HIS A 265 7.77 3.71 2.77
CA HIS A 265 7.03 2.45 2.97
C HIS A 265 7.51 1.35 2.01
N ARG A 266 8.76 1.44 1.52
CA ARG A 266 9.30 0.53 0.50
C ARG A 266 9.16 -0.94 0.87
N ASN A 267 9.32 -1.28 2.16
CA ASN A 267 9.21 -2.67 2.63
C ASN A 267 7.80 -3.22 2.43
N LEU A 268 6.77 -2.44 2.74
CA LEU A 268 5.38 -2.82 2.54
C LEU A 268 5.08 -3.01 1.05
N PHE A 269 5.44 -2.03 0.21
CA PHE A 269 5.24 -2.13 -1.24
C PHE A 269 6.01 -3.30 -1.88
N SER A 270 7.24 -3.52 -1.44
CA SER A 270 8.05 -4.65 -1.93
C SER A 270 7.43 -5.98 -1.53
N TRP A 271 6.90 -6.10 -0.31
CA TRP A 271 6.20 -7.30 0.14
C TRP A 271 4.92 -7.56 -0.67
N MET A 272 4.08 -6.54 -0.88
CA MET A 272 2.86 -6.67 -1.69
C MET A 272 3.16 -7.10 -3.13
N GLN A 273 4.25 -6.58 -3.72
CA GLN A 273 4.70 -7.01 -5.04
C GLN A 273 5.16 -8.48 -5.03
N LEU A 274 5.97 -8.89 -4.05
CA LEU A 274 6.42 -10.28 -3.92
C LEU A 274 5.25 -11.26 -3.76
N GLU A 275 4.25 -10.89 -2.98
CA GLU A 275 3.03 -11.68 -2.79
C GLU A 275 2.24 -11.85 -4.10
N LYS A 276 2.08 -10.77 -4.86
CA LYS A 276 1.43 -10.81 -6.18
C LYS A 276 2.19 -11.70 -7.17
N TRP A 277 3.51 -11.65 -7.16
CA TRP A 277 4.35 -12.54 -7.99
C TRP A 277 4.21 -14.01 -7.57
N ALA A 278 4.20 -14.30 -6.27
CA ALA A 278 4.00 -15.67 -5.77
C ALA A 278 2.63 -16.23 -6.19
N MET A 279 1.57 -15.44 -6.02
CA MET A 279 0.21 -15.78 -6.45
C MET A 279 0.14 -16.02 -7.96
N PHE A 280 0.77 -15.16 -8.76
CA PHE A 280 0.84 -15.33 -10.21
C PHE A 280 1.50 -16.67 -10.60
N ILE A 281 2.59 -17.07 -9.94
CA ILE A 281 3.26 -18.36 -10.18
C ILE A 281 2.33 -19.54 -9.85
N ILE A 282 1.68 -19.52 -8.69
CA ILE A 282 0.76 -20.58 -8.25
C ILE A 282 -0.41 -20.71 -9.23
N LEU A 283 -1.03 -19.59 -9.62
CA LEU A 283 -2.16 -19.59 -10.56
C LEU A 283 -1.74 -20.02 -11.97
N SER A 284 -0.54 -19.63 -12.41
CA SER A 284 0.04 -20.10 -13.67
C SER A 284 0.24 -21.62 -13.67
N LEU A 285 0.70 -22.21 -12.56
CA LEU A 285 0.83 -23.66 -12.43
C LEU A 285 -0.53 -24.37 -12.54
N ILE A 286 -1.59 -23.81 -11.93
CA ILE A 286 -2.96 -24.33 -12.07
C ILE A 286 -3.42 -24.31 -13.53
N ILE A 287 -3.12 -23.24 -14.26
CA ILE A 287 -3.44 -23.13 -15.69
C ILE A 287 -2.66 -24.16 -16.51
N VAL A 288 -1.39 -24.41 -16.18
CA VAL A 288 -0.59 -25.47 -16.83
C VAL A 288 -1.22 -26.84 -16.61
N VAL A 289 -1.67 -27.16 -15.39
CA VAL A 289 -2.40 -28.41 -15.10
C VAL A 289 -3.70 -28.49 -15.91
N ALA A 290 -4.45 -27.40 -16.03
CA ALA A 290 -5.65 -27.34 -16.85
C ALA A 290 -5.34 -27.54 -18.35
N ALA A 291 -4.23 -26.97 -18.85
CA ALA A 291 -3.78 -27.14 -20.23
C ALA A 291 -3.42 -28.60 -20.54
N PHE A 292 -2.75 -29.29 -19.61
CA PHE A 292 -2.49 -30.73 -19.75
C PHE A 292 -3.79 -31.54 -19.86
N ASN A 293 -4.83 -31.17 -19.12
CA ASN A 293 -6.14 -31.82 -19.26
C ASN A 293 -6.76 -31.63 -20.65
N ILE A 294 -6.56 -30.47 -21.29
CA ILE A 294 -6.99 -30.26 -22.68
C ILE A 294 -6.19 -31.18 -23.63
N VAL A 295 -4.87 -31.23 -23.48
CA VAL A 295 -4.00 -32.06 -24.32
C VAL A 295 -4.39 -33.53 -24.22
N SER A 296 -4.59 -34.04 -22.99
CA SER A 296 -5.06 -35.40 -22.74
C SER A 296 -6.42 -35.67 -23.39
N SER A 297 -7.35 -34.71 -23.35
CA SER A 297 -8.65 -34.82 -24.01
C SER A 297 -8.51 -34.87 -25.54
N LEU A 298 -7.67 -34.00 -26.13
CA LEU A 298 -7.45 -33.97 -27.58
C LEU A 298 -6.80 -35.25 -28.10
N ILE A 299 -5.81 -35.80 -27.39
CA ILE A 299 -5.18 -37.08 -27.75
C ILE A 299 -6.24 -38.18 -27.82
N MET A 300 -7.14 -38.25 -26.85
CA MET A 300 -8.22 -39.22 -26.84
C MET A 300 -9.16 -39.06 -28.04
N VAL A 301 -9.55 -37.82 -28.38
CA VAL A 301 -10.40 -37.54 -29.54
C VAL A 301 -9.70 -37.94 -30.85
N VAL A 302 -8.40 -37.67 -30.98
CA VAL A 302 -7.61 -38.09 -32.14
C VAL A 302 -7.58 -39.61 -32.27
N MET A 303 -7.36 -40.34 -31.17
CA MET A 303 -7.32 -41.81 -31.18
C MET A 303 -8.66 -42.42 -31.63
N GLU A 304 -9.79 -41.90 -31.15
CA GLU A 304 -11.12 -42.37 -31.57
C GLU A 304 -11.38 -42.08 -33.07
N LYS A 305 -10.83 -40.98 -33.59
CA LYS A 305 -11.03 -40.50 -34.96
C LYS A 305 -10.00 -41.00 -35.96
N THR A 306 -9.10 -41.91 -35.58
CA THR A 306 -8.02 -42.44 -36.43
C THR A 306 -8.52 -42.96 -37.78
N ARG A 307 -9.66 -43.67 -37.83
CA ARG A 307 -10.24 -44.17 -39.08
C ARG A 307 -10.74 -43.04 -40.00
N GLU A 308 -11.38 -42.02 -39.44
CA GLU A 308 -11.86 -40.85 -40.18
C GLU A 308 -10.69 -40.01 -40.72
N ILE A 309 -9.60 -39.91 -39.95
CA ILE A 309 -8.34 -39.28 -40.40
C ILE A 309 -7.74 -40.06 -41.58
N GLY A 310 -7.78 -41.39 -41.55
CA GLY A 310 -7.31 -42.25 -42.65
C GLY A 310 -8.05 -41.99 -43.97
N ILE A 311 -9.38 -41.82 -43.90
CA ILE A 311 -10.21 -41.48 -45.08
C ILE A 311 -9.88 -40.08 -45.60
N LEU A 312 -9.73 -39.10 -44.70
CA LEU A 312 -9.33 -37.74 -45.09
C LEU A 312 -7.97 -37.72 -45.80
N LYS A 313 -6.99 -38.48 -45.29
CA LYS A 313 -5.67 -38.60 -45.91
C LYS A 313 -5.71 -39.31 -47.25
N SER A 314 -6.51 -40.37 -47.41
CA SER A 314 -6.65 -41.05 -48.70
C SER A 314 -7.35 -40.20 -49.75
N MET A 315 -8.19 -39.24 -49.32
CA MET A 315 -8.79 -38.21 -50.18
C MET A 315 -7.85 -37.03 -50.49
N GLY A 316 -6.58 -37.08 -50.05
CA GLY A 316 -5.57 -36.06 -50.37
C GLY A 316 -5.38 -34.96 -49.30
N ALA A 317 -5.98 -35.09 -48.11
CA ALA A 317 -5.74 -34.11 -47.04
C ALA A 317 -4.30 -34.18 -46.52
N ASN A 318 -3.63 -33.02 -46.45
CA ASN A 318 -2.28 -32.93 -45.90
C ASN A 318 -2.28 -33.05 -44.35
N SER A 319 -1.16 -33.51 -43.76
CA SER A 319 -1.03 -33.69 -42.29
C SER A 319 -1.20 -32.39 -41.50
N ARG A 320 -0.83 -31.22 -42.06
CA ARG A 320 -0.99 -29.91 -41.39
C ARG A 320 -2.46 -29.49 -41.31
N SER A 321 -3.26 -29.80 -42.32
CA SER A 321 -4.69 -29.53 -42.35
C SER A 321 -5.43 -30.43 -41.37
N VAL A 322 -5.03 -31.71 -41.24
CA VAL A 322 -5.53 -32.58 -40.16
C VAL A 322 -5.17 -32.02 -38.78
N MET A 323 -3.92 -31.60 -38.57
CA MET A 323 -3.49 -30.97 -37.31
C MET A 323 -4.30 -29.70 -36.99
N ARG A 324 -4.57 -28.83 -37.98
CA ARG A 324 -5.39 -27.63 -37.80
C ARG A 324 -6.81 -27.94 -37.32
N ILE A 325 -7.43 -29.03 -37.79
CA ILE A 325 -8.78 -29.42 -37.37
C ILE A 325 -8.81 -29.66 -35.85
N PHE A 326 -7.86 -30.44 -35.32
CA PHE A 326 -7.81 -30.74 -33.88
C PHE A 326 -7.29 -29.57 -33.03
N MET A 327 -6.38 -28.75 -33.57
CA MET A 327 -5.95 -27.50 -32.91
C MET A 327 -7.12 -26.52 -32.77
N LEU A 328 -7.99 -26.42 -33.78
CA LEU A 328 -9.21 -25.61 -33.71
C LEU A 328 -10.19 -26.16 -32.67
N GLU A 329 -10.33 -27.48 -32.54
CA GLU A 329 -11.16 -28.09 -31.49
C GLU A 329 -10.62 -27.75 -30.09
N GLY A 330 -9.31 -27.85 -29.89
CA GLY A 330 -8.65 -27.43 -28.64
C GLY A 330 -8.84 -25.95 -28.33
N LEU A 331 -8.74 -25.09 -29.35
CA LEU A 331 -8.96 -23.66 -29.22
C LEU A 331 -10.42 -23.33 -28.87
N VAL A 332 -11.39 -24.09 -29.39
CA VAL A 332 -12.80 -23.93 -28.99
C VAL A 332 -13.00 -24.38 -27.54
N VAL A 333 -12.46 -25.53 -27.13
CA VAL A 333 -12.57 -26.02 -25.74
C VAL A 333 -11.93 -25.03 -24.76
N GLY A 334 -10.71 -24.60 -25.02
CA GLY A 334 -10.00 -23.61 -24.20
C GLY A 334 -10.66 -22.24 -24.24
N GLY A 335 -11.14 -21.80 -25.41
CA GLY A 335 -11.83 -20.53 -25.57
C GLY A 335 -13.17 -20.47 -24.84
N VAL A 336 -13.99 -21.53 -24.92
CA VAL A 336 -15.23 -21.64 -24.15
C VAL A 336 -14.93 -21.66 -22.66
N GLY A 337 -13.92 -22.45 -22.23
CA GLY A 337 -13.47 -22.46 -20.84
C GLY A 337 -13.05 -21.06 -20.36
N ALA A 338 -12.20 -20.37 -21.11
CA ALA A 338 -11.72 -19.04 -20.76
C ALA A 338 -12.82 -17.98 -20.73
N ILE A 339 -13.78 -18.02 -21.68
CA ILE A 339 -14.93 -17.11 -21.69
C ILE A 339 -15.83 -17.37 -20.48
N CYS A 340 -16.18 -18.64 -20.22
CA CYS A 340 -16.96 -19.00 -19.04
C CYS A 340 -16.24 -18.56 -17.76
N GLY A 341 -14.94 -18.82 -17.66
CA GLY A 341 -14.12 -18.41 -16.52
C GLY A 341 -14.02 -16.89 -16.34
N SER A 342 -14.01 -16.12 -17.43
CA SER A 342 -13.97 -14.66 -17.36
C SER A 342 -15.31 -14.01 -16.99
N ILE A 343 -16.43 -14.72 -17.19
CA ILE A 343 -17.77 -14.24 -16.83
C ILE A 343 -18.06 -14.50 -15.35
N ILE A 344 -17.48 -15.57 -14.79
CA ILE A 344 -17.55 -15.92 -13.36
C ILE A 344 -16.75 -14.91 -12.54
#